data_AF-A0A160TYW8-F1
#
_entry.id   AF-A0A160TYW8-F1
#
_cell.length_a   1.000
_cell.length_b   1.000
_cell.length_c   1.000
_cell.angle_alpha   90.00
_cell.angle_beta   90.00
_cell.angle_gamma   90.00
#
_symmetry.space_group_name_H-M   'P 1'
#
loop_
_entity.id
_entity.type
_entity.pdbx_description
1 polymer ?
#
loop_
_entity_poly.entity_id
_entity_poly.type
_entity_poly.pdbx_seq_one_letter_code
_entity_poly.pdbx_strand_id
1 'polypeptide(L)'
;MRQKSGPEGSAEKHVKEIRRKTRRKFSAEEKIRIVLEGLRGEYSIAELCRREGIAQGLYYTWSKEFLEAGKRRLSGDTERQATSGEVSGLKREMRDLKEVVADLTLENRILKKSVIGDGEDTE
;
A
#
# COMPACT_ATOMS: atom_id res chain seq x y z
N MET A 1 -14.73 3.88 -53.37
CA MET A 1 -14.40 4.79 -52.26
C MET A 1 -15.56 4.76 -51.27
N ARG A 2 -15.45 4.05 -50.13
CA ARG A 2 -16.57 3.89 -49.19
C ARG A 2 -16.54 5.07 -48.21
N GLN A 3 -17.42 6.04 -48.41
CA GLN A 3 -17.57 7.19 -47.51
C GLN A 3 -18.09 6.69 -46.15
N LYS A 4 -17.25 6.81 -45.10
CA LYS A 4 -17.70 6.76 -43.71
C LYS A 4 -18.01 8.19 -43.29
N SER A 5 -19.27 8.55 -43.20
CA SER A 5 -19.71 9.83 -42.68
C SER A 5 -20.92 9.62 -41.77
N GLY A 6 -20.70 9.76 -40.46
CA GLY A 6 -21.73 9.80 -39.43
C GLY A 6 -21.09 10.16 -38.08
N PRO A 7 -21.84 10.74 -37.11
CA PRO A 7 -21.33 11.26 -35.84
C PRO A 7 -21.06 10.12 -34.84
N GLU A 8 -20.34 9.08 -35.26
CA GLU A 8 -20.12 7.83 -34.50
C GLU A 8 -19.51 8.10 -33.11
N GLY A 9 -18.73 9.18 -32.97
CA GLY A 9 -18.10 9.54 -31.70
C GLY A 9 -19.02 10.15 -30.64
N SER A 10 -20.25 10.59 -30.93
CA SER A 10 -21.12 11.27 -29.94
C SER A 10 -22.03 10.27 -29.21
N ALA A 11 -22.74 9.42 -29.96
CA ALA A 11 -23.64 8.42 -29.40
C ALA A 11 -22.90 7.35 -28.58
N GLU A 12 -21.76 6.85 -29.09
CA GLU A 12 -20.94 5.89 -28.35
C GLU A 12 -20.39 6.46 -27.03
N LYS A 13 -19.98 7.73 -27.04
CA LYS A 13 -19.54 8.43 -25.81
C LYS A 13 -20.66 8.52 -24.79
N HIS A 14 -21.87 8.92 -25.20
CA HIS A 14 -23.02 8.98 -24.30
C HIS A 14 -23.39 7.60 -23.75
N VAL A 15 -23.41 6.54 -24.57
CA VAL A 15 -23.66 5.17 -24.12
C VAL A 15 -22.61 4.71 -23.10
N LYS A 16 -21.33 5.01 -23.35
CA LYS A 16 -20.24 4.69 -22.42
C LYS A 16 -20.38 5.44 -21.10
N GLU A 17 -20.79 6.70 -21.15
CA GLU A 17 -21.02 7.51 -19.96
C GLU A 17 -22.20 7.01 -19.13
N ILE A 18 -23.34 6.69 -19.78
CA ILE A 18 -24.50 6.09 -19.14
C ILE A 18 -24.08 4.79 -18.45
N ARG A 19 -23.42 3.88 -19.17
CA ARG A 19 -22.90 2.62 -18.60
C ARG A 19 -21.96 2.83 -17.42
N ARG A 20 -21.14 3.89 -17.44
CA ARG A 20 -20.24 4.22 -16.34
C ARG A 20 -21.01 4.73 -15.12
N LYS A 21 -22.01 5.59 -15.33
CA LYS A 21 -22.86 6.16 -14.27
C LYS A 21 -23.80 5.14 -13.65
N THR A 22 -24.34 4.20 -14.43
CA THR A 22 -25.27 3.16 -13.97
C THR A 22 -24.58 1.87 -13.51
N ARG A 23 -23.24 1.77 -13.58
CA ARG A 23 -22.51 0.60 -13.11
C ARG A 23 -22.73 0.40 -11.61
N ARG A 24 -23.27 -0.77 -11.25
CA ARG A 24 -23.40 -1.21 -9.85
C ARG A 24 -22.04 -1.16 -9.16
N LYS A 25 -22.00 -0.56 -7.98
CA LYS A 25 -20.83 -0.57 -7.09
C LYS A 25 -21.03 -1.66 -6.06
N PHE A 26 -19.99 -2.45 -5.82
CA PHE A 26 -19.97 -3.49 -4.80
C PHE A 26 -19.12 -3.01 -3.63
N SER A 27 -19.65 -3.08 -2.41
CA SER A 27 -18.87 -2.82 -1.20
C SER A 27 -17.80 -3.90 -0.99
N ALA A 28 -16.83 -3.64 -0.10
CA ALA A 28 -15.83 -4.65 0.23
C ALA A 28 -16.48 -5.89 0.88
N GLU A 29 -17.44 -5.67 1.77
CA GLU A 29 -18.22 -6.70 2.46
C GLU A 29 -19.00 -7.57 1.48
N GLU A 30 -19.64 -6.96 0.47
CA GLU A 30 -20.35 -7.71 -0.56
C GLU A 30 -19.42 -8.61 -1.36
N LYS A 31 -18.25 -8.09 -1.79
CA LYS A 31 -17.26 -8.88 -2.52
C LYS A 31 -16.77 -10.06 -1.69
N ILE A 32 -16.45 -9.82 -0.41
CA ILE A 32 -15.99 -10.86 0.51
C ILE A 32 -17.06 -11.94 0.67
N ARG A 33 -18.32 -11.57 0.90
CA ARG A 33 -19.44 -12.52 1.03
C ARG A 33 -19.53 -13.45 -0.19
N ILE A 34 -19.50 -12.88 -1.40
CA ILE A 34 -19.60 -13.62 -2.65
C ILE A 34 -18.40 -14.55 -2.83
N VAL A 35 -17.18 -14.08 -2.56
CA VAL A 35 -15.97 -14.91 -2.64
C VAL A 35 -16.05 -16.10 -1.68
N LEU A 36 -16.43 -15.87 -0.42
CA LEU A 36 -16.54 -16.93 0.58
C LEU A 36 -17.60 -17.96 0.22
N GLU A 37 -18.73 -17.55 -0.34
CA GLU A 37 -19.76 -18.47 -0.78
C GLU A 37 -19.28 -19.34 -1.96
N GLY A 38 -18.58 -18.75 -2.92
CA GLY A 38 -17.98 -19.51 -4.03
C GLY A 38 -16.90 -20.49 -3.56
N LEU A 39 -16.12 -20.13 -2.54
CA LEU A 39 -15.13 -21.02 -1.92
C LEU A 39 -15.78 -22.17 -1.12
N ARG A 40 -16.98 -21.95 -0.58
CA ARG A 40 -17.72 -23.00 0.14
C ARG A 40 -18.18 -24.12 -0.78
N GLY A 41 -18.42 -23.81 -2.07
CA GLY A 41 -18.70 -24.81 -3.10
C GLY A 41 -20.10 -25.45 -3.03
N GLU A 42 -21.05 -24.84 -2.31
CA GLU A 42 -22.45 -25.30 -2.26
C GLU A 42 -23.16 -25.18 -3.62
N TYR A 43 -22.77 -24.18 -4.42
CA TYR A 43 -23.28 -23.92 -5.77
C TYR A 43 -22.12 -23.82 -6.75
N SER A 44 -22.41 -24.07 -8.02
CA SER A 44 -21.44 -23.78 -9.08
C SER A 44 -21.14 -22.28 -9.14
N ILE A 45 -19.90 -21.90 -9.46
CA ILE A 45 -19.51 -20.48 -9.63
C ILE A 45 -20.40 -19.78 -10.66
N ALA A 46 -20.82 -20.50 -11.70
CA ALA A 46 -21.72 -19.98 -12.72
C ALA A 46 -23.10 -19.61 -12.16
N GLU A 47 -23.64 -20.43 -11.25
CA GLU A 47 -24.92 -20.18 -10.59
C GLU A 47 -24.85 -19.02 -9.60
N LEU A 48 -23.81 -19.00 -8.77
CA LEU A 48 -23.53 -17.90 -7.86
C LEU A 48 -23.43 -16.56 -8.62
N CYS A 49 -22.67 -16.52 -9.71
CA CYS A 49 -22.48 -15.32 -10.51
C CYS A 49 -23.80 -14.82 -11.14
N ARG A 50 -24.68 -15.73 -11.59
CA ARG A 50 -26.01 -15.36 -12.10
C ARG A 50 -26.88 -14.75 -11.00
N ARG A 51 -26.89 -15.33 -9.80
CA ARG A 51 -27.69 -14.84 -8.67
C ARG A 51 -27.23 -13.47 -8.18
N GLU A 52 -25.91 -13.27 -8.10
CA GLU A 52 -25.33 -12.01 -7.63
C GLU A 52 -25.28 -10.92 -8.72
N GLY A 53 -25.57 -11.28 -9.97
CA GLY A 53 -25.56 -10.36 -11.11
C GLY A 53 -24.14 -9.92 -11.52
N ILE A 54 -23.17 -10.82 -11.44
CA ILE A 54 -21.77 -10.57 -11.79
C ILE A 54 -21.28 -11.50 -12.91
N ALA A 55 -20.25 -11.05 -13.62
CA ALA A 55 -19.54 -11.92 -14.56
C ALA A 55 -18.60 -12.87 -13.80
N GLN A 56 -18.46 -14.12 -14.28
CA GLN A 56 -17.55 -15.10 -13.65
C GLN A 56 -16.10 -14.61 -13.60
N GLY A 57 -15.63 -13.88 -14.63
CA GLY A 57 -14.29 -13.28 -14.61
C GLY A 57 -14.09 -12.31 -13.44
N LEU A 58 -15.13 -11.56 -13.06
CA LEU A 58 -15.08 -10.64 -11.92
C LEU A 58 -14.98 -11.39 -10.59
N TYR A 59 -15.70 -12.51 -10.45
CA TYR A 59 -15.56 -13.41 -9.31
C TYR A 59 -14.12 -13.91 -9.19
N TYR A 60 -13.53 -14.41 -10.27
CA TYR A 60 -12.18 -14.96 -10.22
C TYR A 60 -11.15 -13.88 -9.88
N THR A 61 -11.28 -12.66 -10.40
CA THR A 61 -10.45 -11.53 -10.00
C THR A 61 -10.53 -11.28 -8.49
N TRP A 62 -11.73 -11.17 -7.93
CA TRP A 62 -11.90 -10.93 -6.49
C TRP A 62 -11.40 -12.09 -5.64
N SER A 63 -11.66 -13.34 -6.06
CA SER A 63 -11.19 -14.53 -5.34
C SER A 63 -9.67 -14.60 -5.28
N LYS A 64 -8.99 -14.25 -6.38
CA LYS A 64 -7.53 -14.17 -6.44
C LYS A 64 -7.00 -13.09 -5.50
N GLU A 65 -7.52 -11.86 -5.61
CA GLU A 65 -7.10 -10.73 -4.77
C GLU A 65 -7.30 -11.04 -3.27
N PHE A 66 -8.44 -11.64 -2.93
CA PHE A 66 -8.77 -12.02 -1.55
C PHE A 66 -7.79 -13.08 -1.00
N LEU A 67 -7.51 -14.13 -1.77
CA LEU A 67 -6.59 -15.20 -1.35
C LEU A 67 -5.13 -14.72 -1.31
N GLU A 68 -4.70 -13.87 -2.24
CA GLU A 68 -3.36 -13.28 -2.23
C GLU A 68 -3.16 -12.37 -1.03
N ALA A 69 -4.15 -11.54 -0.68
CA ALA A 69 -4.10 -10.71 0.52
C ALA A 69 -4.06 -11.56 1.79
N GLY A 70 -4.88 -12.61 1.86
CA GLY A 70 -4.87 -13.57 2.98
C GLY A 70 -3.52 -14.28 3.10
N LYS A 71 -2.98 -14.77 1.99
CA LYS A 71 -1.65 -15.41 1.94
C LYS A 71 -0.57 -14.45 2.41
N ARG A 72 -0.52 -13.22 1.89
CA ARG A 72 0.47 -12.20 2.29
C ARG A 72 0.44 -11.91 3.79
N ARG A 73 -0.77 -11.85 4.36
CA ARG A 73 -0.95 -11.62 5.80
C ARG A 73 -0.50 -12.82 6.64
N LEU A 74 -0.79 -14.03 6.19
CA LEU A 74 -0.44 -15.28 6.89
C LEU A 74 1.03 -15.68 6.72
N SER A 75 1.63 -15.36 5.57
CA SER A 75 3.04 -15.64 5.27
C SER A 75 4.00 -14.70 6.00
N GLY A 76 3.52 -13.95 6.98
CA GLY A 76 4.37 -13.14 7.83
C GLY A 76 4.95 -11.92 7.13
N ASP A 77 4.19 -11.25 6.27
CA ASP A 77 4.44 -9.83 5.98
C ASP A 77 4.08 -9.01 7.23
N THR A 78 4.91 -9.23 8.25
CA THR A 78 4.87 -8.78 9.64
C THR A 78 5.63 -7.47 9.77
N GLU A 79 6.09 -6.88 8.66
CA GLU A 79 6.86 -5.64 8.67
C GLU A 79 6.06 -4.44 9.23
N ARG A 80 4.71 -4.49 9.25
CA ARG A 80 3.91 -3.38 9.82
C ARG A 80 3.51 -3.53 11.28
N GLN A 81 3.63 -4.70 11.89
CA GLN A 81 3.25 -4.87 13.31
C GLN A 81 4.45 -4.96 14.26
N ALA A 82 5.63 -5.33 13.78
CA ALA A 82 6.87 -5.21 14.56
C ALA A 82 7.43 -3.77 14.60
N THR A 83 7.03 -2.91 13.65
CA THR A 83 7.69 -1.61 13.47
C THR A 83 7.35 -0.53 14.49
N SER A 84 6.21 -0.53 15.21
CA SER A 84 5.97 0.60 16.14
C SER A 84 6.93 0.58 17.34
N GLY A 85 7.17 -0.60 17.92
CA GLY A 85 8.06 -0.74 19.08
C GLY A 85 9.52 -0.57 18.68
N GLU A 86 9.96 -1.36 17.69
CA GLU A 86 11.34 -1.35 17.22
C GLU A 86 11.75 -0.01 16.60
N VAL A 87 10.88 0.65 15.81
CA VAL A 87 11.19 1.98 15.26
C VAL A 87 11.22 3.03 16.36
N SER A 88 10.39 2.90 17.41
CA SER A 88 10.46 3.83 18.55
C SER A 88 11.74 3.64 19.38
N GLY A 89 12.17 2.39 19.58
CA GLY A 89 13.44 2.04 20.23
C GLY A 89 14.63 2.56 19.43
N LEU A 90 14.70 2.22 18.14
CA LEU A 90 15.75 2.70 17.22
C LEU A 90 15.80 4.22 17.15
N LYS A 91 14.66 4.91 17.11
CA LYS A 91 14.62 6.40 17.14
C LYS A 91 15.12 6.98 18.46
N ARG A 92 14.92 6.27 19.58
CA ARG A 92 15.46 6.68 20.89
C ARG A 92 16.97 6.48 20.92
N GLU A 93 17.45 5.30 20.58
CA GLU A 93 18.89 5.00 20.49
C GLU A 93 19.62 5.98 19.56
N MET A 94 19.01 6.32 18.41
CA MET A 94 19.61 7.28 17.49
C MET A 94 19.68 8.70 18.05
N ARG A 95 18.77 9.09 18.96
CA ARG A 95 18.86 10.38 19.67
C ARG A 95 19.97 10.35 20.70
N ASP A 96 19.99 9.31 21.54
CA ASP A 96 20.98 9.15 22.60
C ASP A 96 22.41 9.11 22.01
N LEU A 97 22.61 8.40 20.90
CA LEU A 97 23.89 8.37 20.18
C LEU A 97 24.28 9.75 19.60
N LYS A 98 23.31 10.52 19.08
CA LYS A 98 23.59 11.86 18.54
C LYS A 98 24.00 12.84 19.63
N GLU A 99 23.43 12.73 20.83
CA GLU A 99 23.79 13.54 21.99
C GLU A 99 25.22 13.26 22.42
N VAL A 100 25.57 11.98 22.63
CA VAL A 100 26.95 11.58 22.98
C VAL A 100 27.96 12.02 21.93
N VAL A 101 27.63 11.89 20.63
CA VAL A 101 28.50 12.35 19.55
C VAL A 101 28.68 13.87 19.60
N ALA A 102 27.63 14.64 19.88
CA ALA A 102 27.71 16.09 19.99
C ALA A 102 28.60 16.53 21.16
N ASP A 103 28.43 15.92 22.32
CA ASP A 103 29.24 16.20 23.52
C ASP A 103 30.72 15.89 23.29
N LEU A 104 31.01 14.68 22.77
CA LEU A 104 32.39 14.29 22.44
C LEU A 104 33.00 15.20 21.37
N THR A 105 32.22 15.67 20.40
CA THR A 105 32.71 16.59 19.36
C THR A 105 33.07 17.95 19.96
N LEU A 106 32.26 18.45 20.90
CA LEU A 106 32.49 19.72 21.57
C LEU A 106 33.70 19.65 22.49
N GLU A 107 33.84 18.57 23.27
CA GLU A 107 34.99 18.32 24.13
C GLU A 107 36.28 18.19 23.31
N ASN A 108 36.27 17.42 22.22
CA ASN A 108 37.42 17.32 21.31
C ASN A 108 37.85 18.68 20.75
N ARG A 109 36.88 19.56 20.43
CA ARG A 109 37.18 20.91 19.94
C ARG A 109 37.81 21.76 21.03
N ILE A 110 37.31 21.70 22.27
CA ILE A 110 37.86 22.43 23.40
C ILE A 110 39.29 21.95 23.68
N LEU A 111 39.51 20.64 23.79
CA LEU A 111 40.82 20.05 24.05
C LEU A 111 41.83 20.41 22.95
N LYS A 112 41.43 20.35 21.67
CA LYS A 112 42.30 20.81 20.58
C LYS A 112 42.63 22.30 20.70
N LYS A 113 41.68 23.13 21.12
CA LYS A 113 41.90 24.57 21.27
C LYS A 113 42.78 24.89 22.49
N SER A 114 42.67 24.15 23.59
CA SER A 114 43.55 24.31 24.75
C SER A 114 44.96 23.79 24.47
N VAL A 115 45.08 22.63 23.82
CA VAL A 115 46.39 22.06 23.43
C VAL A 115 47.12 22.94 22.41
N ILE A 116 46.40 23.65 21.54
CA ILE A 116 47.00 24.60 20.59
C ILE A 116 47.23 25.97 21.25
N GLY A 117 46.36 26.41 22.17
CA GLY A 117 46.50 27.68 22.89
C GLY A 117 47.66 27.71 23.89
N ASP A 118 48.03 26.57 24.48
CA ASP A 118 49.18 26.46 25.39
C ASP A 118 50.54 26.38 24.64
N GLY A 119 50.53 26.48 23.30
CA GLY A 119 51.73 26.39 22.45
C GLY A 119 52.11 27.69 21.72
N GLU A 120 51.33 28.77 21.83
CA GLU A 120 51.60 30.07 21.18
C GLU A 120 52.08 31.17 22.15
N ASP A 121 52.53 30.79 23.34
CA ASP A 121 53.22 31.70 24.29
C ASP A 121 54.65 31.20 24.55
N THR A 122 55.47 31.08 23.50
CA THR A 122 56.95 31.23 23.53
C THR A 122 57.51 31.07 22.11
N GLU A 123 57.57 32.16 21.36
CA GLU A 123 58.77 32.73 20.70
C GLU A 123 58.40 33.97 19.88
#